data_AF-D5U3B8-F1
#
_entry.id   AF-D5U3B8-F1
#
_cell.length_a   1.000
_cell.length_b   1.000
_cell.length_c   1.000
_cell.angle_alpha   90.00
_cell.angle_beta   90.00
_cell.angle_gamma   90.00
#
_symmetry.space_group_name_H-M   'P 1'
#
loop_
_entity.id
_entity.type
_entity.pdbx_description
1 polymer ?
#
loop_
_entity_poly.entity_id
_entity_poly.type
_entity_poly.pdbx_seq_one_letter_code
_entity_poly.pdbx_strand_id
1 'polypeptide(L)'
;MRGWTHYLSGLAMAMFFPPLLSDLVKGVMWPLLAGVSAYLPDFLDFKFKKFLWKVNYVVDPAPRDPLRKLSPRRIRVSELSESLRWRLFYLEGRIEEVLEEREGYARFKLADETGSVIVVARDGDYYKLRGILGQSLKDLAASGRKVRIPGYLEVGGDGSTYWNVADAPHPQYIADAVARAIDEAYETGRMVTVKIHNIRMPGDFYRRFLIQYDPRNRRIIVHMGPLVSTGGLPLEGTEPPEYRRMGVAETKHAFRKVYPRPTVIDAFSGPEIGYERVGDVVEEVFIPWHRGFSHSLTASVVVGVITGLITLVLGYANWPYLAVASTLGHAMHVLEDQLGFMGSVLLPPLTKRRIPGLMLGPSRQGLINFATNWLMLALIAWNVNRFMPEVSPGTPKPIELSNTIPVTPVFGDALLLLLLALPAIAIYAWGVFDRRRFIAKQKERLEEEKAKEAVEEAYEEVGGY
;
A
#
# COMPACT_ATOMS: atom_id res chain seq x y z
N MET A 1 1.42 10.40 -5.39
CA MET A 1 0.49 11.35 -4.71
C MET A 1 -0.94 10.77 -4.84
N ARG A 2 -2.04 11.53 -4.82
CA ARG A 2 -3.36 10.99 -5.23
C ARG A 2 -3.61 11.28 -6.71
N GLY A 3 -4.41 10.46 -7.38
CA GLY A 3 -4.68 10.58 -8.83
C GLY A 3 -5.13 11.96 -9.32
N TRP A 4 -5.90 12.71 -8.51
CA TRP A 4 -6.29 14.09 -8.83
C TRP A 4 -5.10 15.05 -8.92
N THR A 5 -4.12 14.88 -8.03
CA THR A 5 -2.89 15.68 -8.04
C THR A 5 -2.13 15.48 -9.34
N HIS A 6 -1.90 14.22 -9.71
CA HIS A 6 -1.21 13.88 -10.95
C HIS A 6 -1.92 14.45 -12.18
N TYR A 7 -3.25 14.32 -12.23
CA TYR A 7 -4.05 14.89 -13.33
C TYR A 7 -3.88 16.42 -13.44
N LEU A 8 -3.95 17.14 -12.32
CA LEU A 8 -3.72 18.59 -12.30
C LEU A 8 -2.33 18.98 -12.79
N SER A 9 -1.31 18.21 -12.45
CA SER A 9 0.07 18.46 -12.90
C SER A 9 0.22 18.32 -14.40
N GLY A 10 -0.43 17.32 -15.01
CA GLY A 10 -0.48 17.19 -16.46
C GLY A 10 -1.20 18.36 -17.14
N LEU A 11 -2.32 18.83 -16.57
CA LEU A 11 -2.99 20.02 -17.06
C LEU A 11 -2.14 21.28 -16.95
N ALA A 12 -1.42 21.46 -15.84
CA ALA A 12 -0.51 22.58 -15.65
C ALA A 12 0.56 22.62 -16.75
N MET A 13 1.10 21.46 -17.16
CA MET A 13 2.08 21.38 -18.25
C MET A 13 1.49 21.81 -19.59
N ALA A 14 0.22 21.48 -19.89
CA ALA A 14 -0.43 21.94 -21.12
C ALA A 14 -0.58 23.48 -21.17
N MET A 15 -0.71 24.16 -20.02
CA MET A 15 -0.90 25.61 -19.98
C MET A 15 0.35 26.40 -20.39
N PHE A 16 1.52 25.77 -20.44
CA PHE A 16 2.75 26.40 -20.95
C PHE A 16 2.78 26.54 -22.48
N PHE A 17 1.79 25.98 -23.19
CA PHE A 17 1.71 26.01 -24.65
C PHE A 17 0.54 26.91 -25.09
N PRO A 18 0.79 28.16 -25.54
CA PRO A 18 -0.27 29.07 -25.99
C PRO A 18 -1.23 28.47 -27.04
N PRO A 19 -0.79 27.64 -28.01
CA PRO A 19 -1.70 26.99 -28.95
C PRO A 19 -2.72 26.06 -28.26
N LEU A 20 -2.29 25.30 -27.25
CA LEU A 20 -3.19 24.42 -26.48
C LEU A 20 -4.14 25.22 -25.59
N LEU A 21 -3.67 26.34 -25.01
CA LEU A 21 -4.53 27.23 -24.25
C LEU A 21 -5.59 27.90 -25.16
N SER A 22 -5.21 28.33 -26.37
CA SER A 22 -6.13 28.89 -27.37
C SER A 22 -7.23 27.88 -27.73
N ASP A 23 -6.86 26.61 -27.89
CA ASP A 23 -7.82 25.53 -28.14
C ASP A 23 -8.82 25.38 -26.98
N LEU A 24 -8.36 25.41 -25.73
CA LEU A 24 -9.26 25.35 -24.57
C LEU A 24 -10.23 26.53 -24.51
N VAL A 25 -9.76 27.75 -24.80
CA VAL A 25 -10.61 28.96 -24.87
C VAL A 25 -11.69 28.81 -25.94
N LYS A 26 -11.39 28.12 -27.05
CA LYS A 26 -12.33 27.79 -28.13
C LYS A 26 -13.23 26.58 -27.83
N GLY A 27 -13.11 25.97 -26.65
CA GLY A 27 -13.88 24.79 -26.25
C GLY A 27 -13.35 23.46 -26.79
N VAL A 28 -12.15 23.43 -27.38
CA VAL A 28 -11.50 22.20 -27.86
C VAL A 28 -10.83 21.49 -26.68
N MET A 29 -11.21 20.23 -26.43
CA MET A 29 -10.83 19.49 -25.21
C MET A 29 -9.59 18.60 -25.34
N TRP A 30 -8.96 18.52 -26.52
CA TRP A 30 -7.73 17.74 -26.74
C TRP A 30 -6.61 18.01 -25.72
N PRO A 31 -6.37 19.26 -25.28
CA PRO A 31 -5.34 19.57 -24.27
C PRO A 31 -5.52 18.84 -22.93
N LEU A 32 -6.73 18.39 -22.60
CA LEU A 32 -6.98 17.62 -21.37
C LEU A 32 -6.26 16.26 -21.36
N LEU A 33 -5.86 15.75 -22.53
CA LEU A 33 -5.08 14.51 -22.63
C LEU A 33 -3.71 14.60 -21.96
N ALA A 34 -3.15 15.80 -21.76
CA ALA A 34 -1.94 15.97 -20.97
C ALA A 34 -2.19 15.60 -19.49
N GLY A 35 -3.34 15.98 -18.94
CA GLY A 35 -3.80 15.56 -17.60
C GLY A 35 -4.04 14.05 -17.53
N VAL A 36 -4.69 13.48 -18.54
CA VAL A 36 -4.90 12.02 -18.64
C VAL A 36 -3.56 11.27 -18.68
N SER A 37 -2.58 11.78 -19.43
CA SER A 37 -1.25 11.20 -19.55
C SER A 37 -0.50 11.18 -18.22
N ALA A 38 -0.71 12.20 -17.38
CA ALA A 38 -0.17 12.24 -16.02
C ALA A 38 -0.85 11.24 -15.07
N TYR A 39 -2.15 10.99 -15.22
CA TYR A 39 -2.87 9.98 -14.42
C TYR A 39 -2.61 8.53 -14.88
N LEU A 40 -2.16 8.35 -16.12
CA LEU A 40 -2.03 7.05 -16.77
C LEU A 40 -1.14 6.03 -16.01
N PRO A 41 0.01 6.38 -15.40
CA PRO A 41 0.83 5.43 -14.65
C PRO A 41 0.05 4.65 -13.60
N ASP A 42 -0.66 5.36 -12.72
CA ASP A 42 -1.51 4.76 -11.68
C ASP A 42 -2.60 3.88 -12.29
N PHE A 43 -3.24 4.37 -13.35
CA PHE A 43 -4.30 3.63 -14.02
C PHE A 43 -3.82 2.30 -14.58
N LEU A 44 -2.65 2.29 -15.24
CA LEU A 44 -2.03 1.06 -15.76
C LEU A 44 -1.75 0.06 -14.64
N ASP A 45 -1.26 0.54 -13.50
CA ASP A 45 -0.94 -0.31 -12.37
C ASP A 45 -2.18 -0.89 -11.68
N PHE A 46 -3.25 -0.12 -11.54
CA PHE A 46 -4.44 -0.62 -10.87
C PHE A 46 -5.33 -1.47 -11.78
N LYS A 47 -5.33 -1.24 -13.10
CA LYS A 47 -6.22 -1.93 -14.03
C LYS A 47 -5.54 -3.05 -14.83
N PHE A 48 -4.30 -2.83 -15.27
CA PHE A 48 -3.63 -3.73 -16.21
C PHE A 48 -2.56 -4.61 -15.56
N LYS A 49 -1.97 -4.20 -14.43
CA LYS A 49 -0.97 -5.00 -13.71
C LYS A 49 -1.38 -6.46 -13.55
N LYS A 50 -2.63 -6.72 -13.15
CA LYS A 50 -3.13 -8.09 -12.91
C LYS A 50 -3.02 -9.03 -14.12
N PHE A 51 -2.92 -8.49 -15.34
CA PHE A 51 -2.78 -9.26 -16.57
C PHE A 51 -1.31 -9.44 -16.99
N LEU A 52 -0.43 -8.54 -16.56
CA LEU A 52 0.97 -8.48 -17.00
C LEU A 52 1.97 -8.92 -15.91
N TRP A 53 1.55 -8.97 -14.66
CA TRP A 53 2.38 -9.27 -13.50
C TRP A 53 1.85 -10.48 -12.74
N LYS A 54 2.66 -11.54 -12.69
CA LYS A 54 2.38 -12.72 -11.88
C LYS A 54 2.97 -12.54 -10.49
N VAL A 55 2.17 -12.84 -9.48
CA VAL A 55 2.61 -12.84 -8.08
C VAL A 55 3.01 -14.26 -7.69
N ASN A 56 4.13 -14.45 -6.99
CA ASN A 56 4.60 -15.76 -6.54
C ASN A 56 3.71 -16.31 -5.41
N TYR A 57 3.45 -15.48 -4.39
CA TYR A 57 2.63 -15.84 -3.24
C TYR A 57 1.42 -14.92 -3.08
N VAL A 58 0.23 -15.52 -2.97
CA VAL A 58 -1.00 -14.81 -2.60
C VAL A 58 -1.40 -15.21 -1.19
N VAL A 59 -1.17 -14.30 -0.25
CA VAL A 59 -1.47 -14.50 1.16
C VAL A 59 -2.85 -13.91 1.43
N ASP A 60 -3.86 -14.79 1.49
CA ASP A 60 -5.23 -14.43 1.89
C ASP A 60 -5.54 -15.01 3.29
N PRO A 61 -5.45 -14.17 4.35
CA PRO A 61 -5.70 -14.60 5.72
C PRO A 61 -7.15 -14.99 6.00
N ALA A 62 -8.12 -14.49 5.24
CA ALA A 62 -9.55 -14.77 5.46
C ALA A 62 -10.30 -14.89 4.12
N PRO A 63 -10.13 -16.02 3.43
CA PRO A 63 -10.67 -16.21 2.09
C PRO A 63 -12.17 -15.96 2.02
N ARG A 64 -12.58 -15.24 0.97
CA ARG A 64 -13.98 -14.90 0.74
C ARG A 64 -14.72 -16.08 0.11
N ASP A 65 -15.94 -16.32 0.56
CA ASP A 65 -16.86 -17.22 -0.13
C ASP A 65 -17.18 -16.63 -1.53
N PRO A 66 -16.90 -17.36 -2.63
CA PRO A 66 -17.09 -16.84 -3.97
C PRO A 66 -18.57 -16.60 -4.32
N LEU A 67 -19.49 -17.37 -3.72
CA LEU A 67 -20.93 -17.27 -3.99
C LEU A 67 -21.57 -16.20 -3.11
N ARG A 68 -21.30 -16.26 -1.81
CA ARG A 68 -21.93 -15.35 -0.83
C ARG A 68 -21.23 -14.00 -0.77
N LYS A 69 -20.02 -13.90 -1.31
CA LYS A 69 -19.20 -12.70 -1.22
C LYS A 69 -19.05 -12.23 0.24
N LEU A 70 -18.94 -13.17 1.17
CA LEU A 70 -18.70 -12.90 2.60
C LEU A 70 -17.44 -13.65 3.04
N SER A 71 -16.63 -13.01 3.89
CA SER A 71 -15.54 -13.69 4.61
C SER A 71 -16.02 -13.97 6.04
N PRO A 72 -15.61 -15.09 6.64
CA PRO A 72 -14.77 -16.15 6.06
C PRO A 72 -15.55 -17.17 5.20
N ARG A 73 -14.85 -17.91 4.33
CA ARG A 73 -15.39 -19.00 3.50
C ARG A 73 -15.69 -20.25 4.34
N ARG A 74 -16.71 -21.03 3.96
CA ARG A 74 -16.96 -22.37 4.53
C ARG A 74 -15.86 -23.35 4.12
N ILE A 75 -15.37 -24.14 5.07
CA ILE A 75 -14.52 -25.30 4.81
C ILE A 75 -15.18 -26.58 5.34
N ARG A 76 -14.90 -27.72 4.71
CA ARG A 76 -15.30 -29.05 5.22
C ARG A 76 -14.16 -29.70 6.00
N VAL A 77 -14.48 -30.60 6.91
CA VAL A 77 -13.48 -31.29 7.75
C VAL A 77 -12.46 -32.05 6.90
N SER A 78 -12.90 -32.75 5.85
CA SER A 78 -12.02 -33.45 4.90
C SER A 78 -11.05 -32.56 4.12
N GLU A 79 -11.28 -31.25 4.07
CA GLU A 79 -10.44 -30.28 3.36
C GLU A 79 -9.37 -29.66 4.29
N LEU A 80 -9.43 -29.95 5.60
CA LEU A 80 -8.45 -29.48 6.56
C LEU A 80 -7.09 -30.11 6.25
N SER A 81 -6.08 -29.25 6.10
CA SER A 81 -4.69 -29.65 5.92
C SER A 81 -3.78 -28.62 6.55
N GLU A 82 -2.55 -29.01 6.90
CA GLU A 82 -1.56 -28.11 7.49
C GLU A 82 -1.28 -26.86 6.63
N SER A 83 -1.43 -26.96 5.31
CA SER A 83 -1.31 -25.82 4.39
C SER A 83 -2.33 -24.69 4.64
N LEU A 84 -3.41 -24.99 5.36
CA LEU A 84 -4.48 -24.05 5.71
C LEU A 84 -4.38 -23.52 7.14
N ARG A 85 -3.36 -23.93 7.89
CA ARG A 85 -3.11 -23.48 9.26
C ARG A 85 -3.17 -21.95 9.35
N TRP A 86 -3.75 -21.44 10.45
CA TRP A 86 -3.87 -20.01 10.78
C TRP A 86 -4.77 -19.14 9.90
N ARG A 87 -5.30 -19.65 8.79
CA ARG A 87 -6.25 -18.93 7.94
C ARG A 87 -7.67 -19.04 8.48
N LEU A 88 -8.42 -17.94 8.42
CA LEU A 88 -9.78 -17.88 8.95
C LEU A 88 -10.78 -18.51 7.97
N PHE A 89 -11.45 -19.57 8.42
CA PHE A 89 -12.63 -20.15 7.78
C PHE A 89 -13.77 -20.26 8.79
N TYR A 90 -14.88 -20.86 8.37
CA TYR A 90 -15.84 -21.41 9.31
C TYR A 90 -16.19 -22.85 8.97
N LEU A 91 -16.37 -23.67 10.01
CA LEU A 91 -16.96 -24.99 9.92
C LEU A 91 -18.47 -24.93 10.15
N GLU A 92 -19.22 -25.80 9.49
CA GLU A 92 -20.65 -25.97 9.73
C GLU A 92 -20.93 -27.46 9.97
N GLY A 93 -21.36 -27.80 11.17
CA GLY A 93 -21.47 -29.19 11.62
C GLY A 93 -22.34 -29.34 12.87
N ARG A 94 -22.45 -30.56 13.38
CA ARG A 94 -23.14 -30.90 14.63
C ARG A 94 -22.11 -31.21 15.71
N ILE A 95 -22.41 -30.82 16.95
CA ILE A 95 -21.59 -31.20 18.09
C ILE A 95 -21.92 -32.66 18.41
N GLU A 96 -20.95 -33.56 18.25
CA GLU A 96 -21.12 -34.98 18.58
C GLU A 96 -20.93 -35.22 20.08
N GLU A 97 -19.91 -34.57 20.66
CA GLU A 97 -19.48 -34.84 22.01
C GLU A 97 -18.83 -33.60 22.62
N VAL A 98 -19.20 -33.27 23.86
CA VAL A 98 -18.53 -32.23 24.65
C VAL A 98 -17.51 -32.92 25.55
N LEU A 99 -16.23 -32.73 25.26
CA LEU A 99 -15.12 -33.40 25.96
C LEU A 99 -14.77 -32.67 27.26
N GLU A 100 -14.72 -31.34 27.21
CA GLU A 100 -14.44 -30.49 28.37
C GLU A 100 -15.13 -29.13 28.20
N GLU A 101 -15.79 -28.64 29.24
CA GLU A 101 -16.32 -27.28 29.28
C GLU A 101 -16.14 -26.74 30.70
N ARG A 102 -15.43 -25.62 30.81
CA ARG A 102 -15.22 -24.86 32.05
C ARG A 102 -15.22 -23.38 31.72
N GLU A 103 -15.23 -22.52 32.73
CA GLU A 103 -15.22 -21.08 32.48
C GLU A 103 -13.98 -20.67 31.66
N GLY A 104 -14.19 -19.93 30.57
CA GLY A 104 -13.14 -19.52 29.65
C GLY A 104 -12.59 -20.62 28.74
N TYR A 105 -13.11 -21.84 28.76
CA TYR A 105 -12.56 -22.92 27.95
C TYR A 105 -13.61 -23.96 27.53
N ALA A 106 -13.57 -24.35 26.26
CA ALA A 106 -14.35 -25.49 25.76
C ALA A 106 -13.55 -26.32 24.77
N ARG A 107 -13.71 -27.64 24.86
CA ARG A 107 -13.19 -28.64 23.95
C ARG A 107 -14.30 -29.63 23.59
N PHE A 108 -14.60 -29.76 22.30
CA PHE A 108 -15.68 -30.62 21.85
C PHE A 108 -15.42 -31.14 20.44
N LYS A 109 -16.10 -32.23 20.08
CA LYS A 109 -16.00 -32.85 18.75
C LYS A 109 -17.12 -32.32 17.87
N LEU A 110 -16.74 -31.72 16.74
CA LEU A 110 -17.67 -31.25 15.72
C LEU A 110 -17.57 -32.17 14.50
N ALA A 111 -18.71 -32.66 14.01
CA ALA A 111 -18.78 -33.45 12.80
C ALA A 111 -19.60 -32.77 11.71
N ASP A 112 -19.11 -32.86 10.48
CA ASP A 112 -19.86 -32.55 9.27
C ASP A 112 -20.07 -33.83 8.44
N GLU A 113 -20.64 -33.70 7.24
CA GLU A 113 -20.86 -34.82 6.33
C GLU A 113 -19.57 -35.54 5.85
N THR A 114 -18.38 -35.00 6.13
CA THR A 114 -17.10 -35.50 5.63
C THR A 114 -16.16 -36.03 6.71
N GLY A 115 -16.44 -35.77 7.99
CA GLY A 115 -15.63 -36.26 9.10
C GLY A 115 -15.86 -35.47 10.37
N SER A 116 -14.95 -35.65 11.34
CA SER A 116 -15.01 -34.98 12.62
C SER A 116 -13.68 -34.33 13.01
N VAL A 117 -13.74 -33.19 13.71
CA VAL A 117 -12.58 -32.46 14.21
C VAL A 117 -12.79 -32.03 15.66
N ILE A 118 -11.70 -32.00 16.41
CA ILE A 118 -11.70 -31.42 17.75
C ILE A 118 -11.71 -29.90 17.63
N VAL A 119 -12.68 -29.25 18.26
CA VAL A 119 -12.81 -27.80 18.36
C VAL A 119 -12.37 -27.36 19.75
N VAL A 120 -11.57 -26.29 19.82
CA VAL A 120 -11.07 -25.69 21.04
C VAL A 120 -11.40 -24.20 21.05
N ALA A 121 -12.00 -23.70 22.13
CA ALA A 121 -12.23 -22.28 22.36
C ALA A 121 -11.60 -21.88 23.70
N ARG A 122 -10.88 -20.74 23.72
CA ARG A 122 -10.11 -20.27 24.87
C ARG A 122 -10.39 -18.79 25.16
N ASP A 123 -10.43 -18.44 26.44
CA ASP A 123 -10.54 -17.08 26.97
C ASP A 123 -11.66 -16.28 26.30
N GLY A 124 -11.33 -15.12 25.72
CA GLY A 124 -12.29 -14.27 25.00
C GLY A 124 -13.03 -14.98 23.86
N ASP A 125 -12.39 -15.95 23.19
CA ASP A 125 -13.02 -16.66 22.07
C ASP A 125 -14.05 -17.70 22.57
N TYR A 126 -13.93 -18.20 23.80
CA TYR A 126 -14.98 -18.99 24.46
C TYR A 126 -16.26 -18.17 24.69
N TYR A 127 -16.13 -16.96 25.25
CA TYR A 127 -17.29 -16.10 25.49
C TYR A 127 -17.97 -15.66 24.17
N LYS A 128 -17.18 -15.38 23.13
CA LYS A 128 -17.71 -15.11 21.78
C LYS A 128 -18.44 -16.31 21.21
N LEU A 129 -17.88 -17.53 21.35
CA LEU A 129 -18.55 -18.75 20.92
C LEU A 129 -19.91 -18.91 21.61
N ARG A 130 -19.96 -18.77 22.94
CA ARG A 130 -21.21 -18.83 23.70
C ARG A 130 -22.24 -17.81 23.23
N GLY A 131 -21.81 -16.59 22.93
CA GLY A 131 -22.66 -15.54 22.35
C GLY A 131 -23.20 -15.90 20.95
N ILE A 132 -22.38 -16.50 20.09
CA ILE A 132 -22.77 -16.96 18.76
C ILE A 132 -23.78 -18.13 18.83
N LEU A 133 -23.54 -19.06 19.75
CA LEU A 133 -24.32 -20.28 19.87
C LEU A 133 -25.67 -20.06 20.58
N GLY A 134 -25.74 -19.13 21.54
CA GLY A 134 -26.97 -18.76 22.26
C GLY A 134 -27.56 -19.86 23.14
N GLN A 135 -26.93 -21.04 23.20
CA GLN A 135 -27.32 -22.22 23.97
C GLN A 135 -26.07 -22.90 24.53
N SER A 136 -26.26 -23.82 25.49
CA SER A 136 -25.12 -24.59 26.00
C SER A 136 -24.62 -25.60 24.98
N LEU A 137 -23.33 -25.95 25.04
CA LEU A 137 -22.76 -26.97 24.15
C LEU A 137 -23.45 -28.33 24.34
N LYS A 138 -23.86 -28.66 25.57
CA LYS A 138 -24.60 -29.88 25.89
C LYS A 138 -26.00 -29.90 25.24
N ASP A 139 -26.73 -28.79 25.30
CA ASP A 139 -28.06 -28.70 24.67
C ASP A 139 -27.95 -28.79 23.14
N LEU A 140 -26.92 -28.18 22.58
CA LEU A 140 -26.64 -28.23 21.14
C LEU A 140 -26.22 -29.63 20.68
N ALA A 141 -25.45 -30.35 21.49
CA ALA A 141 -25.13 -31.76 21.24
C ALA A 141 -26.41 -32.63 21.29
N ALA A 142 -27.26 -32.45 22.31
CA ALA A 142 -28.51 -33.19 22.46
C ALA A 142 -29.52 -32.92 21.34
N SER A 143 -29.62 -31.67 20.88
CA SER A 143 -30.56 -31.28 19.81
C SER A 143 -30.12 -31.71 18.41
N GLY A 144 -28.84 -32.05 18.21
CA GLY A 144 -28.29 -32.35 16.88
C GLY A 144 -28.37 -31.18 15.89
N ARG A 145 -28.54 -29.94 16.38
CA ARG A 145 -28.63 -28.75 15.54
C ARG A 145 -27.28 -28.46 14.88
N LYS A 146 -27.31 -28.06 13.60
CA LYS A 146 -26.10 -27.57 12.92
C LYS A 146 -25.70 -26.20 13.46
N VAL A 147 -24.43 -26.06 13.80
CA VAL A 147 -23.80 -24.82 14.28
C VAL A 147 -22.72 -24.36 13.32
N ARG A 148 -22.46 -23.05 13.28
CA ARG A 148 -21.35 -22.46 12.51
C ARG A 148 -20.29 -21.96 13.47
N ILE A 149 -19.06 -22.42 13.27
CA ILE A 149 -17.95 -22.12 14.17
C ILE A 149 -16.82 -21.49 13.35
N PRO A 150 -16.62 -20.17 13.45
CA PRO A 150 -15.49 -19.50 12.83
C PRO A 150 -14.19 -19.86 13.58
N GLY A 151 -13.10 -19.95 12.85
CA GLY A 151 -11.82 -20.32 13.43
C GLY A 151 -10.75 -20.61 12.38
N TYR A 152 -9.66 -21.22 12.84
CA TYR A 152 -8.58 -21.66 11.98
C TYR A 152 -8.04 -23.01 12.47
N LEU A 153 -7.38 -23.73 11.56
CA LEU A 153 -6.69 -24.96 11.90
C LEU A 153 -5.41 -24.65 12.67
N GLU A 154 -5.18 -25.40 13.74
CA GLU A 154 -3.96 -25.37 14.55
C GLU A 154 -3.42 -26.80 14.73
N VAL A 155 -2.11 -26.91 14.92
CA VAL A 155 -1.42 -28.20 15.16
C VAL A 155 -0.86 -28.16 16.59
N GLY A 156 -1.26 -29.12 17.41
CA GLY A 156 -0.75 -29.32 18.75
C GLY A 156 0.71 -29.79 18.75
N GLY A 157 1.38 -29.66 19.90
CA GLY A 157 2.77 -30.12 20.04
C GLY A 157 2.96 -31.63 19.87
N ASP A 158 1.87 -32.41 19.98
CA ASP A 158 1.80 -33.84 19.73
C ASP A 158 1.52 -34.19 18.25
N GLY A 159 1.46 -33.19 17.36
CA GLY A 159 1.10 -33.34 15.96
C GLY A 159 -0.39 -33.47 15.68
N SER A 160 -1.25 -33.43 16.71
CA SER A 160 -2.70 -33.50 16.53
C SER A 160 -3.26 -32.20 15.97
N THR A 161 -4.15 -32.28 14.98
CA THR A 161 -4.83 -31.09 14.43
C THR A 161 -6.12 -30.79 15.18
N TYR A 162 -6.36 -29.51 15.48
CA TYR A 162 -7.62 -29.07 16.07
C TYR A 162 -8.06 -27.73 15.48
N TRP A 163 -9.36 -27.47 15.57
CA TRP A 163 -10.00 -26.24 15.13
C TRP A 163 -10.00 -25.24 16.28
N ASN A 164 -9.21 -24.18 16.17
CA ASN A 164 -9.19 -23.11 17.17
C ASN A 164 -10.27 -22.07 16.84
N VAL A 165 -11.23 -21.89 17.74
CA VAL A 165 -12.31 -20.92 17.56
C VAL A 165 -11.74 -19.52 17.59
N ALA A 166 -12.09 -18.71 16.58
CA ALA A 166 -11.60 -17.35 16.46
C ALA A 166 -12.48 -16.50 15.53
N ASP A 167 -12.51 -15.20 15.78
CA ASP A 167 -13.17 -14.19 14.95
C ASP A 167 -12.24 -13.50 13.93
N ALA A 168 -10.95 -13.87 13.93
CA ALA A 168 -9.93 -13.33 13.05
C ALA A 168 -8.82 -14.40 12.82
N PRO A 169 -8.08 -14.34 11.70
CA PRO A 169 -6.98 -15.27 11.46
C PRO A 169 -5.84 -15.06 12.44
N HIS A 170 -4.87 -15.99 12.43
CA HIS A 170 -3.64 -15.82 13.20
C HIS A 170 -2.56 -15.16 12.31
N PRO A 171 -1.89 -14.08 12.77
CA PRO A 171 -0.94 -13.31 11.96
C PRO A 171 0.32 -14.11 11.54
N GLN A 172 0.60 -15.24 12.21
CA GLN A 172 1.68 -16.16 11.85
C GLN A 172 1.63 -16.60 10.38
N TYR A 173 0.43 -16.78 9.80
CA TYR A 173 0.30 -17.11 8.38
C TYR A 173 1.00 -16.10 7.45
N ILE A 174 0.92 -14.82 7.80
CA ILE A 174 1.57 -13.74 7.04
C ILE A 174 3.07 -13.73 7.32
N ALA A 175 3.48 -13.88 8.58
CA ALA A 175 4.89 -13.89 8.99
C ALA A 175 5.67 -14.99 8.25
N ASP A 176 5.13 -16.21 8.27
CA ASP A 176 5.66 -17.38 7.59
C ASP A 176 5.78 -17.20 6.08
N ALA A 177 4.74 -16.63 5.45
CA ALA A 177 4.74 -16.42 4.02
C ALA A 177 5.80 -15.39 3.60
N VAL A 178 6.00 -14.34 4.40
CA VAL A 178 7.06 -13.35 4.18
C VAL A 178 8.44 -13.98 4.40
N ALA A 179 8.64 -14.73 5.47
CA ALA A 179 9.91 -15.39 5.75
C ALA A 179 10.31 -16.37 4.64
N ARG A 180 9.39 -17.24 4.20
CA ARG A 180 9.60 -18.15 3.07
C ARG A 180 9.96 -17.41 1.79
N ALA A 181 9.31 -16.29 1.50
CA ALA A 181 9.58 -15.52 0.30
C ALA A 181 10.97 -14.87 0.32
N ILE A 182 11.45 -14.45 1.49
CA ILE A 182 12.82 -13.95 1.68
C ILE A 182 13.82 -15.08 1.42
N ASP A 183 13.60 -16.25 2.03
CA ASP A 183 14.51 -17.38 1.87
C ASP A 183 14.57 -17.85 0.41
N GLU A 184 13.42 -18.00 -0.25
CA GLU A 184 13.36 -18.37 -1.66
C GLU A 184 14.03 -17.33 -2.57
N ALA A 185 13.88 -16.04 -2.29
CA ALA A 185 14.55 -14.99 -3.06
C ALA A 185 16.08 -15.10 -2.97
N TYR A 186 16.60 -15.47 -1.80
CA TYR A 186 18.03 -15.71 -1.61
C TYR A 186 18.51 -16.98 -2.34
N GLU A 187 17.81 -18.09 -2.12
CA GLU A 187 18.15 -19.42 -2.64
C GLU A 187 18.09 -19.46 -4.18
N THR A 188 17.06 -18.85 -4.77
CA THR A 188 16.85 -18.87 -6.23
C THR A 188 17.56 -17.73 -6.96
N GLY A 189 17.93 -16.66 -6.26
CA GLY A 189 18.46 -15.43 -6.85
C GLY A 189 17.45 -14.67 -7.72
N ARG A 190 16.17 -15.05 -7.70
CA ARG A 190 15.09 -14.37 -8.46
C ARG A 190 14.27 -13.50 -7.52
N MET A 191 13.65 -12.46 -8.07
CA MET A 191 12.68 -11.68 -7.31
C MET A 191 11.46 -12.55 -6.96
N VAL A 192 11.13 -12.64 -5.67
CA VAL A 192 9.94 -13.32 -5.16
C VAL A 192 8.95 -12.28 -4.66
N THR A 193 7.71 -12.36 -5.12
CA THR A 193 6.67 -11.38 -4.79
C THR A 193 5.57 -11.99 -3.93
N VAL A 194 5.13 -11.23 -2.93
CA VAL A 194 4.09 -11.60 -2.00
C VAL A 194 2.98 -10.55 -2.03
N LYS A 195 1.78 -10.95 -2.47
CA LYS A 195 0.55 -10.16 -2.35
C LYS A 195 -0.13 -10.52 -1.05
N ILE A 196 -0.20 -9.57 -0.13
CA ILE A 196 -0.84 -9.76 1.17
C ILE A 196 -2.21 -9.12 1.11
N HIS A 197 -3.26 -9.93 1.11
CA HIS A 197 -4.63 -9.45 1.11
C HIS A 197 -5.05 -8.94 2.48
N ASN A 198 -5.78 -7.83 2.48
CA ASN A 198 -6.46 -7.34 3.67
C ASN A 198 -7.86 -7.97 3.79
N ILE A 199 -8.38 -7.99 5.01
CA ILE A 199 -9.70 -8.48 5.36
C ILE A 199 -10.66 -7.29 5.40
N ARG A 200 -11.60 -7.23 4.46
CA ARG A 200 -12.67 -6.23 4.45
C ARG A 200 -13.87 -6.76 5.24
N MET A 201 -14.24 -6.03 6.28
CA MET A 201 -15.42 -6.28 7.11
C MET A 201 -16.62 -5.47 6.59
N PRO A 202 -17.86 -5.79 7.01
CA PRO A 202 -19.04 -4.96 6.73
C PRO A 202 -18.82 -3.49 7.13
N GLY A 203 -19.35 -2.55 6.36
CA GLY A 203 -19.21 -1.11 6.63
C GLY A 203 -17.87 -0.49 6.24
N ASP A 204 -17.09 -1.15 5.38
CA ASP A 204 -15.78 -0.66 4.89
C ASP A 204 -14.74 -0.42 5.99
N PHE A 205 -14.83 -1.27 7.00
CA PHE A 205 -13.78 -1.49 7.97
C PHE A 205 -12.81 -2.57 7.47
N TYR A 206 -11.57 -2.45 7.89
CA TYR A 206 -10.49 -3.36 7.51
C TYR A 206 -9.72 -3.80 8.73
N ARG A 207 -9.20 -5.03 8.74
CA ARG A 207 -8.31 -5.48 9.82
C ARG A 207 -6.92 -4.87 9.63
N ARG A 208 -6.39 -4.19 10.64
CA ARG A 208 -5.00 -3.68 10.60
C ARG A 208 -4.00 -4.83 10.77
N PHE A 209 -3.00 -4.90 9.88
CA PHE A 209 -1.77 -5.66 10.11
C PHE A 209 -0.55 -4.75 10.03
N LEU A 210 0.43 -4.98 10.89
CA LEU A 210 1.71 -4.29 10.89
C LEU A 210 2.81 -5.32 10.69
N ILE A 211 3.57 -5.20 9.61
CA ILE A 211 4.74 -6.04 9.36
C ILE A 211 5.98 -5.26 9.79
N GLN A 212 6.64 -5.79 10.81
CA GLN A 212 7.92 -5.34 11.30
C GLN A 212 8.99 -6.35 10.88
N TYR A 213 10.04 -5.81 10.28
CA TYR A 213 11.22 -6.56 9.90
C TYR A 213 12.26 -6.30 10.97
N ASP A 214 12.82 -7.36 11.53
CA ASP A 214 13.92 -7.34 12.49
C ASP A 214 15.14 -8.03 11.84
N PRO A 215 15.91 -7.30 11.01
CA PRO A 215 17.08 -7.84 10.30
C PRO A 215 18.10 -8.50 11.22
N ARG A 216 18.27 -7.98 12.44
CA ARG A 216 19.28 -8.41 13.41
C ARG A 216 19.07 -9.85 13.81
N ASN A 217 17.85 -10.14 14.26
CA ASN A 217 17.46 -11.47 14.69
C ASN A 217 16.95 -12.33 13.53
N ARG A 218 16.99 -11.82 12.28
CA ARG A 218 16.42 -12.47 11.10
C ARG A 218 14.94 -12.83 11.27
N ARG A 219 14.17 -11.96 11.93
CA ARG A 219 12.76 -12.19 12.26
C ARG A 219 11.81 -11.29 11.49
N ILE A 220 10.66 -11.86 11.15
CA ILE A 220 9.49 -11.18 10.63
C ILE A 220 8.42 -11.22 11.69
N ILE A 221 8.06 -10.05 12.20
CA ILE A 221 7.07 -9.89 13.26
C ILE A 221 5.83 -9.26 12.64
N VAL A 222 4.70 -9.95 12.73
CA VAL A 222 3.41 -9.45 12.24
C VAL A 222 2.49 -9.22 13.42
N HIS A 223 2.09 -7.96 13.61
CA HIS A 223 1.09 -7.59 14.60
C HIS A 223 -0.27 -7.40 13.95
N MET A 224 -1.30 -8.00 14.54
CA MET A 224 -2.70 -7.81 14.18
C MET A 224 -3.32 -6.77 15.13
N GLY A 225 -3.76 -5.65 14.55
CA GLY A 225 -4.38 -4.53 15.27
C GLY A 225 -5.91 -4.55 15.22
N PRO A 226 -6.56 -3.44 15.60
CA PRO A 226 -8.01 -3.29 15.55
C PRO A 226 -8.56 -3.28 14.12
N LEU A 227 -9.89 -3.25 14.01
CA LEU A 227 -10.54 -2.81 12.79
C LEU A 227 -10.31 -1.31 12.60
N VAL A 228 -10.12 -0.88 11.35
CA VAL A 228 -9.87 0.50 10.99
C VAL A 228 -10.79 0.92 9.86
N SER A 229 -11.21 2.19 9.85
CA SER A 229 -11.93 2.75 8.70
C SER A 229 -11.01 2.81 7.48
N THR A 230 -11.59 3.07 6.30
CA THR A 230 -10.80 3.30 5.08
C THR A 230 -9.75 4.43 5.24
N GLY A 231 -9.99 5.37 6.16
CA GLY A 231 -9.05 6.45 6.51
C GLY A 231 -7.92 6.04 7.47
N GLY A 232 -7.94 4.81 8.00
CA GLY A 232 -6.97 4.31 8.97
C GLY A 232 -7.28 4.67 10.43
N LEU A 233 -8.49 5.18 10.73
CA LEU A 233 -8.93 5.45 12.09
C LEU A 233 -9.32 4.13 12.77
N PRO A 234 -8.71 3.77 13.91
CA PRO A 234 -9.05 2.54 14.63
C PRO A 234 -10.44 2.62 15.26
N LEU A 235 -11.13 1.49 15.28
CA LEU A 235 -12.35 1.26 16.04
C LEU A 235 -11.96 0.55 17.35
N GLU A 236 -11.98 1.29 18.44
CA GLU A 236 -11.58 0.80 19.76
C GLU A 236 -12.43 -0.40 20.21
N GLY A 237 -11.81 -1.34 20.93
CA GLY A 237 -12.48 -2.54 21.44
C GLY A 237 -12.62 -3.67 20.41
N THR A 238 -12.11 -3.48 19.19
CA THR A 238 -12.13 -4.52 18.14
C THR A 238 -10.79 -5.24 17.99
N GLU A 239 -9.84 -4.98 18.87
CA GLU A 239 -8.56 -5.67 18.93
C GLU A 239 -8.76 -7.18 19.18
N PRO A 240 -7.98 -8.05 18.52
CA PRO A 240 -7.95 -9.47 18.85
C PRO A 240 -7.49 -9.70 20.30
N PRO A 241 -7.70 -10.88 20.89
CA PRO A 241 -7.07 -11.25 22.17
C PRO A 241 -5.53 -11.18 22.10
N GLU A 242 -4.86 -10.78 23.18
CA GLU A 242 -3.41 -10.53 23.22
C GLU A 242 -2.58 -11.71 22.72
N TYR A 243 -2.90 -12.93 23.14
CA TYR A 243 -2.21 -14.16 22.75
C TYR A 243 -2.27 -14.47 21.24
N ARG A 244 -3.15 -13.79 20.48
CA ARG A 244 -3.35 -13.97 19.03
C ARG A 244 -3.01 -12.69 18.23
N ARG A 245 -2.44 -11.66 18.88
CA ARG A 245 -2.08 -10.40 18.21
C ARG A 245 -0.76 -10.47 17.46
N MET A 246 0.07 -11.48 17.66
CA MET A 246 1.44 -11.50 17.14
C MET A 246 1.77 -12.84 16.47
N GLY A 247 2.46 -12.77 15.34
CA GLY A 247 3.11 -13.89 14.69
C GLY A 247 4.56 -13.55 14.44
N VAL A 248 5.46 -14.51 14.63
CA VAL A 248 6.90 -14.34 14.50
C VAL A 248 7.46 -15.50 13.68
N ALA A 249 8.09 -15.19 12.55
CA ALA A 249 8.77 -16.16 11.72
C ALA A 249 10.24 -15.79 11.59
N GLU A 250 11.12 -16.79 11.66
CA GLU A 250 12.55 -16.63 11.40
C GLU A 250 12.86 -16.91 9.92
N THR A 251 13.88 -16.22 9.42
CA THR A 251 14.43 -16.41 8.08
C THR A 251 15.79 -17.08 8.20
N LYS A 252 16.13 -17.94 7.23
CA LYS A 252 17.45 -18.57 7.17
C LYS A 252 18.51 -17.57 6.74
N HIS A 253 18.15 -16.66 5.84
CA HIS A 253 19.07 -15.72 5.19
C HIS A 253 18.91 -14.28 5.68
N ALA A 254 20.01 -13.53 5.65
CA ALA A 254 20.01 -12.13 6.04
C ALA A 254 19.18 -11.29 5.06
N PHE A 255 18.43 -10.32 5.60
CA PHE A 255 17.64 -9.39 4.80
C PHE A 255 17.81 -7.95 5.28
N ARG A 256 17.49 -7.00 4.41
CA ARG A 256 17.53 -5.57 4.68
C ARG A 256 16.19 -4.94 4.34
N LYS A 257 15.67 -4.19 5.30
CA LYS A 257 14.49 -3.35 5.09
C LYS A 257 14.90 -2.01 4.45
N VAL A 258 14.45 -1.77 3.22
CA VAL A 258 14.74 -0.52 2.50
C VAL A 258 13.73 0.58 2.85
N TYR A 259 12.48 0.21 3.14
CA TYR A 259 11.46 1.17 3.53
C TYR A 259 11.55 1.47 5.04
N PRO A 260 11.75 2.72 5.48
CA PRO A 260 12.14 3.00 6.86
C PRO A 260 10.99 2.92 7.88
N ARG A 261 9.75 2.69 7.44
CA ARG A 261 8.56 2.58 8.32
C ARG A 261 8.01 1.16 8.32
N PRO A 262 7.36 0.69 9.39
CA PRO A 262 6.59 -0.56 9.38
C PRO A 262 5.63 -0.61 8.20
N THR A 263 5.45 -1.79 7.60
CA THR A 263 4.51 -1.95 6.50
C THR A 263 3.11 -2.11 7.09
N VAL A 264 2.31 -1.05 6.96
CA VAL A 264 0.96 -0.95 7.54
C VAL A 264 -0.09 -1.36 6.51
N ILE A 265 -0.90 -2.35 6.84
CA ILE A 265 -1.95 -2.92 5.98
C ILE A 265 -3.31 -2.59 6.59
N ASP A 266 -3.91 -1.49 6.11
CA ASP A 266 -5.09 -0.88 6.74
C ASP A 266 -6.30 -0.70 5.81
N ALA A 267 -6.16 -0.91 4.50
CA ALA A 267 -7.26 -0.67 3.56
C ALA A 267 -7.09 -1.44 2.25
N PHE A 268 -8.19 -1.50 1.48
CA PHE A 268 -8.27 -2.07 0.14
C PHE A 268 -7.79 -3.54 0.09
N SER A 269 -7.16 -3.96 -1.01
CA SER A 269 -6.72 -5.34 -1.24
C SER A 269 -5.36 -5.67 -0.63
N GLY A 270 -4.79 -4.78 0.19
CA GLY A 270 -3.47 -4.89 0.80
C GLY A 270 -2.28 -4.70 -0.17
N PRO A 271 -1.04 -4.62 0.33
CA PRO A 271 0.14 -4.33 -0.50
C PRO A 271 0.68 -5.56 -1.22
N GLU A 272 1.54 -5.30 -2.20
CA GLU A 272 2.45 -6.31 -2.74
C GLU A 272 3.87 -5.94 -2.34
N ILE A 273 4.66 -6.91 -1.93
CA ILE A 273 6.04 -6.75 -1.51
C ILE A 273 6.89 -7.72 -2.33
N GLY A 274 7.93 -7.20 -2.99
CA GLY A 274 8.96 -8.00 -3.64
C GLY A 274 10.16 -8.20 -2.72
N TYR A 275 10.85 -9.31 -2.89
CA TYR A 275 12.11 -9.62 -2.23
C TYR A 275 13.13 -9.98 -3.30
N GLU A 276 14.27 -9.30 -3.31
CA GLU A 276 15.31 -9.48 -4.32
C GLU A 276 16.67 -9.63 -3.65
N ARG A 277 17.47 -10.60 -4.10
CA ARG A 277 18.84 -10.80 -3.60
C ARG A 277 19.76 -9.70 -4.12
N VAL A 278 20.47 -9.04 -3.21
CA VAL A 278 21.48 -8.02 -3.49
C VAL A 278 22.75 -8.38 -2.74
N GLY A 279 23.68 -9.04 -3.44
CA GLY A 279 24.87 -9.62 -2.82
C GLY A 279 24.51 -10.76 -1.85
N ASP A 280 24.89 -10.61 -0.58
CA ASP A 280 24.67 -11.60 0.48
C ASP A 280 23.45 -11.31 1.35
N VAL A 281 22.61 -10.35 0.96
CA VAL A 281 21.37 -10.02 1.66
C VAL A 281 20.19 -9.98 0.69
N VAL A 282 18.97 -10.13 1.23
CA VAL A 282 17.72 -9.91 0.50
C VAL A 282 17.15 -8.53 0.82
N GLU A 283 16.78 -7.74 -0.19
CA GLU A 283 16.15 -6.44 -0.02
C GLU A 283 14.63 -6.48 -0.18
N GLU A 284 13.91 -5.77 0.69
CA GLU A 284 12.49 -5.50 0.54
C GLU A 284 12.23 -4.44 -0.55
N VAL A 285 11.45 -4.81 -1.57
CA VAL A 285 10.97 -3.95 -2.65
C VAL A 285 9.45 -3.76 -2.54
N PHE A 286 9.02 -2.74 -1.83
CA PHE A 286 7.58 -2.45 -1.68
C PHE A 286 6.93 -2.07 -3.04
N ILE A 287 5.81 -2.70 -3.41
CA ILE A 287 5.08 -2.50 -4.68
C ILE A 287 6.02 -2.47 -5.92
N PRO A 288 6.63 -3.61 -6.28
CA PRO A 288 7.70 -3.66 -7.28
C PRO A 288 7.25 -3.21 -8.68
N TRP A 289 6.06 -3.64 -9.13
CA TRP A 289 5.51 -3.23 -10.44
C TRP A 289 5.34 -1.71 -10.57
N HIS A 290 4.82 -1.07 -9.51
CA HIS A 290 4.46 0.35 -9.51
C HIS A 290 5.65 1.29 -9.67
N ARG A 291 6.86 0.73 -9.61
CA ARG A 291 8.10 1.49 -9.67
C ARG A 291 9.01 1.04 -10.80
N GLY A 292 8.43 0.26 -11.72
CA GLY A 292 9.04 -0.21 -12.95
C GLY A 292 8.77 0.72 -14.13
N PHE A 293 8.42 0.15 -15.28
CA PHE A 293 8.34 0.89 -16.54
C PHE A 293 7.28 2.00 -16.56
N SER A 294 6.06 1.75 -16.07
CA SER A 294 4.95 2.72 -16.13
C SER A 294 5.22 4.03 -15.39
N HIS A 295 6.18 4.02 -14.45
CA HIS A 295 6.55 5.16 -13.62
C HIS A 295 7.96 5.66 -13.94
N SER A 296 8.26 5.78 -15.23
CA SER A 296 9.59 6.15 -15.73
C SER A 296 9.54 7.28 -16.76
N LEU A 297 10.65 8.00 -16.89
CA LEU A 297 10.78 9.06 -17.91
C LEU A 297 10.80 8.49 -19.32
N THR A 298 11.28 7.25 -19.51
CA THR A 298 11.18 6.57 -20.80
C THR A 298 9.72 6.31 -21.18
N ALA A 299 8.89 5.89 -20.23
CA ALA A 299 7.44 5.75 -20.48
C ALA A 299 6.78 7.09 -20.79
N SER A 300 7.22 8.20 -20.17
CA SER A 300 6.74 9.54 -20.53
C SER A 300 6.89 9.84 -22.01
N VAL A 301 8.06 9.55 -22.59
CA VAL A 301 8.33 9.78 -24.02
C VAL A 301 7.43 8.90 -24.89
N VAL A 302 7.29 7.62 -24.53
CA VAL A 302 6.41 6.69 -25.25
C VAL A 302 4.96 7.17 -25.25
N VAL A 303 4.45 7.62 -24.10
CA VAL A 303 3.09 8.16 -23.98
C VAL A 303 2.92 9.40 -24.84
N GLY A 304 3.88 10.33 -24.82
CA GLY A 304 3.85 11.50 -25.69
C GLY A 304 3.82 11.18 -27.17
N VAL A 305 4.66 10.23 -27.61
CA VAL A 305 4.69 9.76 -29.01
C VAL A 305 3.36 9.14 -29.40
N ILE A 306 2.79 8.26 -28.57
CA ILE A 306 1.49 7.63 -28.83
C ILE A 306 0.38 8.68 -28.93
N THR A 307 0.30 9.60 -27.97
CA THR A 307 -0.70 10.68 -28.00
C THR A 307 -0.54 11.55 -29.24
N GLY A 308 0.70 11.91 -29.61
CA GLY A 308 1.01 12.66 -30.82
C GLY A 308 0.57 11.96 -32.09
N LEU A 309 0.91 10.67 -32.25
CA LEU A 309 0.54 9.88 -33.42
C LEU A 309 -0.97 9.72 -33.55
N ILE A 310 -1.67 9.43 -32.46
CA ILE A 310 -3.14 9.30 -32.46
C ILE A 310 -3.77 10.62 -32.90
N THR A 311 -3.35 11.73 -32.31
CA THR A 311 -3.96 13.04 -32.60
C THR A 311 -3.57 13.59 -33.96
N LEU A 312 -2.37 13.25 -34.46
CA LEU A 312 -1.98 13.48 -35.86
C LEU A 312 -2.91 12.75 -36.83
N VAL A 313 -3.16 11.46 -36.63
CA VAL A 313 -4.04 10.65 -37.49
C VAL A 313 -5.48 11.17 -37.47
N LEU A 314 -5.92 11.71 -36.33
CA LEU A 314 -7.23 12.34 -36.19
C LEU A 314 -7.28 13.79 -36.73
N GLY A 315 -6.20 14.29 -37.32
CA GLY A 315 -6.16 15.61 -37.97
C GLY A 315 -6.10 16.79 -37.01
N TYR A 316 -5.68 16.59 -35.75
CA TYR A 316 -5.56 17.68 -34.79
C TYR A 316 -4.33 18.54 -35.07
N ALA A 317 -4.54 19.82 -35.43
CA ALA A 317 -3.46 20.71 -35.87
C ALA A 317 -2.35 20.91 -34.82
N ASN A 318 -2.71 20.99 -33.54
CA ASN A 318 -1.76 21.24 -32.45
C ASN A 318 -1.19 19.95 -31.83
N TRP A 319 -1.23 18.83 -32.56
CA TRP A 319 -0.69 17.53 -32.11
C TRP A 319 0.76 17.59 -31.61
N PRO A 320 1.71 18.37 -32.17
CA PRO A 320 3.10 18.36 -31.67
C PRO A 320 3.18 18.94 -30.26
N TYR A 321 2.46 20.04 -30.01
CA TYR A 321 2.40 20.65 -28.68
C TYR A 321 1.75 19.71 -27.68
N LEU A 322 0.70 19.01 -28.08
CA LEU A 322 0.02 18.05 -27.21
C LEU A 322 0.88 16.81 -26.90
N ALA A 323 1.69 16.34 -27.85
CA ALA A 323 2.64 15.25 -27.64
C ALA A 323 3.69 15.62 -26.57
N VAL A 324 4.25 16.84 -26.66
CA VAL A 324 5.21 17.35 -25.68
C VAL A 324 4.53 17.58 -24.33
N ALA A 325 3.36 18.23 -24.30
CA ALA A 325 2.60 18.45 -23.07
C ALA A 325 2.24 17.13 -22.37
N SER A 326 1.89 16.09 -23.12
CA SER A 326 1.61 14.75 -22.59
C SER A 326 2.86 14.06 -22.04
N THR A 327 4.01 14.23 -22.71
CA THR A 327 5.31 13.77 -22.20
C THR A 327 5.63 14.43 -20.87
N LEU A 328 5.51 15.76 -20.80
CA LEU A 328 5.78 16.53 -19.58
C LEU A 328 4.78 16.18 -18.48
N GLY A 329 3.50 16.02 -18.80
CA GLY A 329 2.48 15.62 -17.83
C GLY A 329 2.77 14.25 -17.21
N HIS A 330 3.11 13.26 -18.03
CA HIS A 330 3.52 11.95 -17.53
C HIS A 330 4.83 12.03 -16.73
N ALA A 331 5.81 12.81 -17.19
CA ALA A 331 7.05 13.03 -16.44
C ALA A 331 6.80 13.69 -15.08
N MET A 332 5.85 14.62 -14.97
CA MET A 332 5.46 15.25 -13.71
C MET A 332 4.97 14.23 -12.69
N HIS A 333 4.18 13.23 -13.10
CA HIS A 333 3.80 12.11 -12.22
C HIS A 333 5.04 11.41 -11.65
N VAL A 334 6.01 11.08 -12.51
CA VAL A 334 7.25 10.40 -12.11
C VAL A 334 8.08 11.27 -11.15
N LEU A 335 8.17 12.58 -11.41
CA LEU A 335 8.88 13.53 -10.55
C LEU A 335 8.19 13.68 -9.18
N GLU A 336 6.87 13.68 -9.14
CA GLU A 336 6.10 13.74 -7.90
C GLU A 336 6.31 12.50 -7.02
N ASP A 337 6.39 11.32 -7.63
CA ASP A 337 6.71 10.10 -6.90
C ASP A 337 8.15 10.09 -6.37
N GLN A 338 9.06 10.80 -7.05
CA GLN A 338 10.42 11.05 -6.56
C GLN A 338 10.46 12.01 -5.37
N LEU A 339 9.42 12.80 -5.09
CA LEU A 339 9.35 13.61 -3.86
C LEU A 339 9.09 12.77 -2.61
N GLY A 340 8.46 11.59 -2.78
CA GLY A 340 8.11 10.70 -1.67
C GLY A 340 9.27 9.85 -1.15
N PHE A 341 8.98 8.89 -0.27
CA PHE A 341 9.97 7.88 0.20
C PHE A 341 10.36 6.86 -0.87
N MET A 342 9.58 6.83 -1.94
CA MET A 342 9.39 5.66 -2.74
C MET A 342 10.27 5.71 -3.99
N GLY A 343 10.25 6.80 -4.74
CA GLY A 343 11.02 6.92 -5.97
C GLY A 343 10.73 5.84 -7.01
N SER A 344 11.52 5.80 -8.08
CA SER A 344 11.26 4.96 -9.26
C SER A 344 12.53 4.59 -10.02
N VAL A 345 12.39 3.66 -10.98
CA VAL A 345 13.39 3.42 -12.02
C VAL A 345 13.19 4.46 -13.12
N LEU A 346 14.09 5.45 -13.21
CA LEU A 346 13.87 6.61 -14.07
C LEU A 346 13.99 6.31 -15.57
N LEU A 347 14.95 5.47 -15.97
CA LEU A 347 15.32 5.28 -17.39
C LEU A 347 15.39 3.80 -17.80
N PRO A 348 14.33 2.99 -17.66
CA PRO A 348 14.30 1.66 -18.24
C PRO A 348 14.24 1.75 -19.79
N PRO A 349 14.78 0.78 -20.54
CA PRO A 349 15.58 -0.36 -20.09
C PRO A 349 17.07 -0.04 -19.85
N LEU A 350 17.52 1.22 -20.05
CA LEU A 350 18.94 1.60 -19.88
C LEU A 350 19.45 1.28 -18.46
N THR A 351 18.60 1.47 -17.46
CA THR A 351 18.86 1.04 -16.08
C THR A 351 17.65 0.33 -15.50
N LYS A 352 17.92 -0.67 -14.67
CA LYS A 352 16.93 -1.33 -13.79
C LYS A 352 17.05 -0.86 -12.34
N ARG A 353 18.04 -0.02 -12.04
CA ARG A 353 18.32 0.43 -10.68
C ARG A 353 17.29 1.48 -10.27
N ARG A 354 16.62 1.23 -9.15
CA ARG A 354 15.73 2.20 -8.53
C ARG A 354 16.51 3.33 -7.89
N ILE A 355 16.06 4.55 -8.12
CA ILE A 355 16.56 5.74 -7.44
C ILE A 355 15.61 6.02 -6.27
N PRO A 356 16.12 6.13 -5.03
CA PRO A 356 15.29 6.44 -3.88
C PRO A 356 14.74 7.86 -4.00
N GLY A 357 13.50 8.05 -3.54
CA GLY A 357 12.88 9.37 -3.51
C GLY A 357 13.47 10.27 -2.43
N LEU A 358 13.11 11.56 -2.49
CA LEU A 358 13.61 12.61 -1.61
C LEU A 358 13.05 12.55 -0.19
N MET A 359 12.05 11.73 0.10
CA MET A 359 11.49 11.54 1.45
C MET A 359 10.87 12.83 2.06
N LEU A 360 10.25 13.70 1.25
CA LEU A 360 9.59 14.92 1.76
C LEU A 360 8.28 14.63 2.50
N GLY A 361 7.67 13.47 2.24
CA GLY A 361 6.45 13.04 2.92
C GLY A 361 5.92 11.72 2.36
N PRO A 362 5.11 10.96 3.12
CA PRO A 362 4.42 9.80 2.59
C PRO A 362 3.27 10.25 1.68
N SER A 363 2.90 9.41 0.71
CA SER A 363 1.81 9.71 -0.25
C SER A 363 0.45 10.01 0.41
N ARG A 364 0.24 9.56 1.66
CA ARG A 364 -0.97 9.80 2.46
C ARG A 364 -0.98 11.12 3.21
N GLN A 365 0.12 11.88 3.23
CA GLN A 365 0.15 13.17 3.93
C GLN A 365 -0.64 14.21 3.13
N GLY A 366 -1.77 14.66 3.68
CA GLY A 366 -2.65 15.62 3.02
C GLY A 366 -1.95 16.94 2.67
N LEU A 367 -0.99 17.36 3.49
CA LEU A 367 -0.30 18.64 3.34
C LEU A 367 0.57 18.74 2.08
N ILE A 368 1.36 17.71 1.76
CA ILE A 368 2.21 17.70 0.56
C ILE A 368 1.37 17.59 -0.71
N ASN A 369 0.29 16.79 -0.69
CA ASN A 369 -0.66 16.75 -1.80
C ASN A 369 -1.33 18.11 -2.01
N PHE A 370 -1.71 18.80 -0.92
CA PHE A 370 -2.25 20.15 -0.99
C PHE A 370 -1.25 21.14 -1.60
N ALA A 371 0.01 21.15 -1.14
CA ALA A 371 1.04 22.02 -1.70
C ALA A 371 1.27 21.78 -3.19
N THR A 372 1.26 20.52 -3.62
CA THR A 372 1.42 20.17 -5.04
C THR A 372 0.24 20.68 -5.85
N ASN A 373 -0.99 20.38 -5.42
CA ASN A 373 -2.21 20.86 -6.10
C ASN A 373 -2.23 22.40 -6.17
N TRP A 374 -1.88 23.06 -5.07
CA TRP A 374 -1.84 24.51 -4.98
C TRP A 374 -0.81 25.09 -5.96
N LEU A 375 0.38 24.50 -6.03
CA LEU A 375 1.41 24.91 -6.99
C LEU A 375 0.93 24.72 -8.44
N MET A 376 0.27 23.59 -8.76
CA MET A 376 -0.24 23.35 -10.11
C MET A 376 -1.35 24.34 -10.47
N LEU A 377 -2.27 24.65 -9.55
CA LEU A 377 -3.29 25.67 -9.75
C LEU A 377 -2.67 27.07 -9.90
N ALA A 378 -1.64 27.40 -9.12
CA ALA A 378 -0.89 28.64 -9.26
C ALA A 378 -0.22 28.75 -10.64
N LEU A 379 0.39 27.67 -11.13
CA LEU A 379 1.00 27.62 -12.47
C LEU A 379 -0.04 27.74 -13.58
N ILE A 380 -1.20 27.10 -13.43
CA ILE A 380 -2.32 27.24 -14.37
C ILE A 380 -2.80 28.70 -14.40
N ALA A 381 -3.14 29.26 -13.24
CA ALA A 381 -3.62 30.64 -13.13
C ALA A 381 -2.60 31.65 -13.68
N TRP A 382 -1.31 31.45 -13.37
CA TRP A 382 -0.23 32.29 -13.86
C TRP A 382 -0.08 32.23 -15.38
N ASN A 383 -0.06 31.03 -15.98
CA ASN A 383 0.05 30.89 -17.43
C ASN A 383 -1.20 31.41 -18.16
N VAL A 384 -2.40 31.13 -17.63
CA VAL A 384 -3.65 31.70 -18.15
C VAL A 384 -3.56 33.23 -18.12
N ASN A 385 -3.14 33.83 -17.00
CA ASN A 385 -2.99 35.26 -16.88
C ASN A 385 -1.99 35.84 -17.90
N ARG A 386 -0.85 35.19 -18.05
CA ARG A 386 0.24 35.62 -18.93
C ARG A 386 -0.15 35.57 -20.41
N PHE A 387 -0.80 34.49 -20.84
CA PHE A 387 -1.07 34.21 -22.25
C PHE A 387 -2.47 34.61 -22.71
N MET A 388 -3.40 34.96 -21.81
CA MET A 388 -4.78 35.35 -22.19
C MET A 388 -4.83 36.41 -23.31
N PRO A 389 -4.04 37.51 -23.27
CA PRO A 389 -4.08 38.52 -24.32
C PRO A 389 -3.57 38.02 -25.67
N GLU A 390 -2.70 37.01 -25.68
CA GLU A 390 -2.17 36.37 -26.90
C GLU A 390 -3.20 35.42 -27.51
N VAL A 391 -3.86 34.61 -26.67
CA VAL A 391 -4.79 33.57 -27.15
C VAL A 391 -6.21 34.10 -27.41
N SER A 392 -6.58 35.22 -26.79
CA SER A 392 -7.86 35.90 -26.94
C SER A 392 -7.63 37.43 -27.10
N PRO A 393 -7.24 37.88 -28.31
CA PRO A 393 -6.97 39.29 -28.56
C PRO A 393 -8.14 40.19 -28.15
N GLY A 394 -7.84 41.27 -27.42
CA GLY A 394 -8.85 42.17 -26.84
C GLY A 394 -9.30 41.80 -25.43
N THR A 395 -8.86 40.65 -24.90
CA THR A 395 -9.05 40.30 -23.48
C THR A 395 -7.83 40.75 -22.68
N PRO A 396 -7.95 41.70 -21.73
CA PRO A 396 -6.83 42.11 -20.91
C PRO A 396 -6.39 40.99 -19.96
N LYS A 397 -5.18 41.12 -19.40
CA LYS A 397 -4.74 40.22 -18.34
C LYS A 397 -5.71 40.29 -17.16
N PRO A 398 -6.19 39.15 -16.63
CA PRO A 398 -7.03 39.14 -15.43
C PRO A 398 -6.41 39.85 -14.21
N ILE A 399 -5.09 39.72 -14.03
CA ILE A 399 -4.32 40.30 -12.92
C ILE A 399 -3.04 40.90 -13.50
N GLU A 400 -2.90 42.23 -13.40
CA GLU A 400 -1.73 42.96 -13.89
C GLU A 400 -1.10 43.79 -12.77
N LEU A 401 -0.14 43.19 -12.04
CA LEU A 401 0.49 43.81 -10.88
C LEU A 401 1.31 45.06 -11.21
N SER A 402 1.83 45.18 -12.44
CA SER A 402 2.55 46.37 -12.89
C SER A 402 1.67 47.64 -12.94
N ASN A 403 0.34 47.49 -12.95
CA ASN A 403 -0.58 48.62 -12.87
C ASN A 403 -0.76 49.12 -11.43
N THR A 404 -0.37 48.34 -10.44
CA THR A 404 -0.53 48.64 -9.01
C THR A 404 0.81 48.92 -8.32
N ILE A 405 1.88 48.26 -8.77
CA ILE A 405 3.21 48.33 -8.18
C ILE A 405 4.18 48.80 -9.29
N PRO A 406 5.13 49.72 -9.00
CA PRO A 406 6.03 50.28 -10.01
C PRO A 406 7.12 49.26 -10.42
N VAL A 407 6.72 48.23 -11.15
CA VAL A 407 7.57 47.16 -11.69
C VAL A 407 7.25 46.96 -13.17
N THR A 408 8.23 46.45 -13.94
CA THR A 408 7.97 46.09 -15.34
C THR A 408 6.92 44.96 -15.42
N PRO A 409 6.17 44.83 -16.54
CA PRO A 409 5.20 43.75 -16.70
C PRO A 409 5.77 42.35 -16.50
N VAL A 410 7.02 42.11 -16.94
CA VAL A 410 7.71 40.82 -16.76
C VAL A 410 7.95 40.52 -15.27
N PHE A 411 8.42 41.52 -14.52
CA PHE A 411 8.59 41.38 -13.07
C PHE A 411 7.24 41.27 -12.35
N GLY A 412 6.20 41.95 -12.83
CA GLY A 412 4.83 41.80 -12.32
C GLY A 412 4.30 40.38 -12.47
N ASP A 413 4.50 39.76 -13.64
CA ASP A 413 4.12 38.36 -13.90
C ASP A 413 4.90 37.37 -13.01
N ALA A 414 6.21 37.59 -12.84
CA ALA A 414 7.03 36.76 -11.96
C ALA A 414 6.62 36.90 -10.48
N LEU A 415 6.32 38.12 -10.04
CA LEU A 415 5.83 38.40 -8.69
C LEU A 415 4.47 37.76 -8.45
N LEU A 416 3.57 37.77 -9.44
CA LEU A 416 2.29 37.07 -9.36
C LEU A 416 2.47 35.58 -9.08
N LEU A 417 3.35 34.90 -9.85
CA LEU A 417 3.63 33.49 -9.62
C LEU A 417 4.19 33.25 -8.22
N LEU A 418 5.14 34.08 -7.77
CA LEU A 418 5.73 33.95 -6.44
C LEU A 418 4.65 34.05 -5.36
N LEU A 419 3.79 35.08 -5.42
CA LEU A 419 2.70 35.29 -4.47
C LEU A 419 1.71 34.12 -4.46
N LEU A 420 1.30 33.64 -5.63
CA LEU A 420 0.41 32.48 -5.75
C LEU A 420 1.07 31.20 -5.22
N ALA A 421 2.38 31.04 -5.40
CA ALA A 421 3.11 29.85 -4.97
C ALA A 421 3.51 29.86 -3.49
N LEU A 422 3.41 30.99 -2.78
CA LEU A 422 3.85 31.12 -1.38
C LEU A 422 3.34 30.00 -0.44
N PRO A 423 2.04 29.62 -0.46
CA PRO A 423 1.55 28.53 0.40
C PRO A 423 2.24 27.19 0.11
N ALA A 424 2.46 26.87 -1.18
CA ALA A 424 3.16 25.66 -1.58
C ALA A 424 4.64 25.70 -1.15
N ILE A 425 5.32 26.84 -1.37
CA ILE A 425 6.73 27.04 -0.97
C ILE A 425 6.89 26.83 0.54
N ALA A 426 6.02 27.44 1.36
CA ALA A 426 6.07 27.31 2.81
C ALA A 426 5.91 25.85 3.27
N ILE A 427 4.96 25.12 2.68
CA ILE A 427 4.71 23.72 3.00
C ILE A 427 5.88 22.82 2.54
N TYR A 428 6.44 23.05 1.36
CA TYR A 428 7.61 22.30 0.90
C TYR A 428 8.84 22.58 1.77
N ALA A 429 9.06 23.82 2.18
CA ALA A 429 10.12 24.18 3.12
C ALA A 429 9.96 23.45 4.46
N TRP A 430 8.73 23.39 4.97
CA TRP A 430 8.40 22.58 6.14
C TRP A 430 8.69 21.08 5.91
N GLY A 431 8.30 20.51 4.77
CA GLY A 431 8.59 19.12 4.42
C GLY A 431 10.08 18.80 4.35
N VAL A 432 10.90 19.71 3.82
CA VAL A 432 12.37 19.59 3.82
C VAL A 432 12.92 19.59 5.25
N PHE A 433 12.39 20.45 6.12
CA PHE A 433 12.78 20.50 7.52
C PHE A 433 12.36 19.24 8.29
N ASP A 434 11.15 18.75 8.09
CA ASP A 434 10.65 17.51 8.68
C ASP A 434 11.48 16.30 8.23
N ARG A 435 11.82 16.23 6.94
CA ARG A 435 12.76 15.23 6.41
C ARG A 435 14.10 15.25 7.13
N ARG A 436 14.70 16.43 7.35
CA ARG A 436 15.99 16.54 8.06
C ARG A 436 15.88 15.99 9.48
N ARG A 437 14.81 16.32 10.21
CA ARG A 437 14.52 15.76 11.53
C ARG A 437 14.35 14.25 11.49
N PHE A 438 13.62 13.74 10.50
CA PHE A 438 13.42 12.31 10.32
C PHE A 438 14.73 11.55 10.09
N ILE A 439 15.59 12.04 9.18
CA ILE A 439 16.90 11.43 8.90
C ILE A 439 17.80 11.48 10.14
N ALA A 440 17.82 12.59 10.87
CA ALA A 440 18.59 12.71 12.11
C ALA A 440 18.18 11.62 13.13
N LYS A 441 16.87 11.44 13.35
CA LYS A 441 16.35 10.38 14.23
C LYS A 441 16.67 8.98 13.75
N GLN A 442 16.66 8.74 12.43
CA GLN A 442 17.07 7.44 11.89
C GLN A 442 18.56 7.16 12.10
N LYS A 443 19.41 8.19 11.97
CA LYS A 443 20.84 8.08 12.22
C LYS A 443 21.14 7.82 13.69
N GLU A 444 20.49 8.56 14.59
CA GLU A 444 20.59 8.37 16.05
C GLU A 444 20.18 6.94 16.44
N ARG A 445 19.05 6.46 15.93
CA ARG A 445 18.62 5.06 16.15
C ARG A 445 19.65 4.06 15.63
N LEU A 446 20.23 4.29 14.45
CA LEU A 446 21.26 3.42 13.88
C LEU A 446 22.56 3.43 14.72
N GLU A 447 22.91 4.58 15.31
CA GLU A 447 24.08 4.71 16.19
C GLU A 447 23.84 4.01 17.53
N GLU A 448 22.67 4.18 18.15
CA GLU A 448 22.26 3.40 19.33
C GLU A 448 22.25 1.89 19.04
N GLU A 449 21.76 1.52 17.85
CA GLU A 449 21.75 0.17 17.33
C GLU A 449 23.19 -0.39 17.26
N LYS A 450 24.13 0.31 16.63
CA LYS A 450 25.54 -0.10 16.54
C LYS A 450 26.25 -0.12 17.89
N ALA A 451 25.93 0.82 18.77
CA ALA A 451 26.51 0.85 20.12
C ALA A 451 26.09 -0.38 20.93
N LYS A 452 24.83 -0.84 20.78
CA LYS A 452 24.38 -2.11 21.38
C LYS A 452 25.11 -3.31 20.80
N GLU A 453 25.33 -3.36 19.48
CA GLU A 453 26.10 -4.43 18.82
C GLU A 453 27.53 -4.48 19.37
N ALA A 454 28.23 -3.34 19.44
CA ALA A 454 29.59 -3.29 19.96
C ALA A 454 29.70 -3.70 21.44
N VAL A 455 28.67 -3.40 22.24
CA VAL A 455 28.59 -3.83 23.64
C VAL A 455 28.38 -5.35 23.72
N GLU A 456 27.47 -5.91 22.92
CA GLU A 456 27.19 -7.35 22.87
C GLU A 456 28.42 -8.14 22.40
N GLU A 457 29.10 -7.70 21.33
CA GLU A 457 30.37 -8.26 20.86
C GLU A 457 31.45 -8.20 21.95
N ALA A 458 31.58 -7.08 22.67
CA ALA A 458 32.52 -6.96 23.78
C ALA A 458 32.18 -7.90 24.95
N TYR A 459 30.89 -8.15 25.23
CA TYR A 459 30.48 -9.13 26.24
C TYR A 459 30.80 -10.58 25.80
N GLU A 460 30.67 -10.89 24.51
CA GLU A 460 31.04 -12.21 23.97
C GLU A 460 32.57 -12.43 23.97
N GLU A 461 33.36 -11.41 23.63
CA GLU A 461 34.84 -11.49 23.59
C GLU A 461 35.48 -11.63 24.98
N VAL A 462 34.86 -11.07 26.02
CA VAL A 462 35.41 -11.11 27.40
C VAL A 462 35.10 -12.45 28.10
N GLY A 463 34.39 -13.37 27.44
CA GLY A 463 34.04 -14.68 28.00
C GLY A 463 32.94 -14.55 29.04
N GLY A 464 31.69 -14.63 28.58
CA GLY A 464 30.51 -14.64 29.46
C GLY A 464 30.60 -15.77 30.50
N TYR A 465 30.49 -15.39 31.77
CA TYR A 465 30.20 -16.29 32.89
C TYR A 465 28.71 -16.64 32.95
#